data_AF-A0A7C5IR86-F1
#
_entry.id   AF-A0A7C5IR86-F1
#
_cell.length_a   1.000
_cell.length_b   1.000
_cell.length_c   1.000
_cell.angle_alpha   90.00
_cell.angle_beta   90.00
_cell.angle_gamma   90.00
#
_symmetry.space_group_name_H-M   'P 1'
#
loop_
_entity.id
_entity.type
_entity.pdbx_description
1 polymer ?
#
loop_
_entity_poly.entity_id
_entity_poly.type
_entity_poly.pdbx_seq_one_letter_code
_entity_poly.pdbx_strand_id
1 'polypeptide(L)'
;MEENIKPLVSPTVKLYKKARKHNWDQGYNKLYNILRDKNCDKGTALMMYWLSSPQFFTQYADASKVPEWAIDNYDFVKYVEEKFLIIRNEEIIYDPVADGRLSAEKYAVKSPIP
;
A
#
# COMPACT_ATOMS: atom_id res chain seq x y z
N MET A 1 33.76 -21.77 -10.47
CA MET A 1 32.45 -21.21 -10.86
C MET A 1 31.67 -21.03 -9.57
N GLU A 2 31.59 -19.81 -9.04
CA GLU A 2 30.72 -19.54 -7.89
C GLU A 2 29.28 -19.57 -8.38
N GLU A 3 28.51 -20.56 -7.93
CA GLU A 3 27.07 -20.56 -8.11
C GLU A 3 26.51 -19.33 -7.39
N ASN A 4 25.93 -18.44 -8.18
CA ASN A 4 25.33 -17.20 -7.71
C ASN A 4 24.02 -17.57 -6.98
N ILE A 5 24.11 -17.88 -5.69
CA ILE A 5 22.97 -18.29 -4.86
C ILE A 5 21.97 -17.13 -4.83
N LYS A 6 20.91 -17.21 -5.64
CA LYS A 6 19.80 -16.28 -5.55
C LYS A 6 19.23 -16.34 -4.12
N PRO A 7 18.98 -15.19 -3.48
CA PRO A 7 18.41 -15.17 -2.15
C PRO A 7 17.07 -15.93 -2.15
N LEU A 8 16.87 -16.77 -1.13
CA LEU A 8 15.65 -17.56 -0.91
C LEU A 8 14.35 -16.75 -0.89
N VAL A 9 14.45 -15.42 -0.72
CA VAL A 9 13.33 -14.48 -0.73
C VAL A 9 13.75 -13.24 -1.53
N SER A 10 12.95 -12.86 -2.53
CA SER A 10 13.19 -11.67 -3.34
C SER A 10 13.21 -10.39 -2.48
N PRO A 11 13.95 -9.35 -2.89
CA PRO A 11 13.91 -8.03 -2.24
C PRO A 11 12.47 -7.50 -2.11
N THR A 12 11.65 -7.69 -3.14
CA THR A 12 10.23 -7.39 -3.18
C THR A 12 9.46 -8.00 -2.01
N VAL A 13 9.55 -9.32 -1.82
CA VAL A 13 8.86 -10.02 -0.73
C VAL A 13 9.39 -9.59 0.66
N LYS A 14 10.68 -9.23 0.77
CA LYS A 14 11.21 -8.68 2.03
C LYS A 14 10.56 -7.34 2.38
N LEU A 15 10.36 -6.45 1.41
CA LEU A 15 9.69 -5.16 1.61
C LEU A 15 8.23 -5.34 2.01
N TYR A 16 7.50 -6.24 1.35
CA TYR A 16 6.13 -6.59 1.72
C TYR A 16 6.02 -7.04 3.17
N LYS A 17 6.85 -8.00 3.58
CA LYS A 17 6.88 -8.50 4.98
C LYS A 17 7.22 -7.38 5.97
N LYS A 18 8.13 -6.48 5.59
CA LYS A 18 8.53 -5.34 6.42
C LYS A 18 7.40 -4.31 6.58
N ALA A 19 6.67 -4.00 5.52
CA ALA A 19 5.50 -3.12 5.55
C ALA A 19 4.37 -3.76 6.36
N ARG A 20 4.08 -5.05 6.15
CA ARG A 20 2.99 -5.77 6.83
C ARG A 20 3.14 -5.82 8.35
N LYS A 21 4.38 -5.93 8.83
CA LYS A 21 4.71 -6.00 10.27
C LYS A 21 4.95 -4.62 10.89
N HIS A 22 4.81 -3.54 10.13
CA HIS A 22 5.01 -2.19 10.65
C HIS A 22 3.94 -1.85 11.69
N ASN A 23 4.37 -1.31 12.83
CA ASN A 23 3.46 -0.73 13.81
C ASN A 23 3.11 0.70 13.36
N TRP A 24 1.85 0.93 13.00
CA TRP A 24 1.38 2.20 12.45
C TRP A 24 1.43 3.35 13.46
N ASP A 25 1.44 3.04 14.76
CA ASP A 25 1.64 4.04 15.83
C ASP A 25 3.06 4.62 15.84
N GLN A 26 4.02 4.00 15.12
CA GLN A 26 5.37 4.52 14.95
C GLN A 26 5.48 5.51 13.77
N GLY A 27 4.36 5.94 13.20
CA GLY A 27 4.29 6.88 12.09
C GLY A 27 4.68 6.27 10.74
N TYR A 28 4.80 7.15 9.74
CA TYR A 28 4.81 6.76 8.33
C TYR A 28 6.19 6.71 7.66
N ASN A 29 7.24 7.21 8.30
CA ASN A 29 8.58 7.35 7.69
C ASN A 29 9.10 6.05 7.07
N LYS A 30 8.95 4.92 7.77
CA LYS A 30 9.37 3.61 7.27
C LYS A 30 8.54 3.15 6.07
N LEU A 31 7.25 3.46 6.06
CA LEU A 31 6.34 3.14 4.97
C LEU A 31 6.65 3.98 3.72
N TYR A 32 6.91 5.29 3.88
CA TYR A 32 7.40 6.15 2.81
C TYR A 32 8.68 5.61 2.16
N ASN A 33 9.63 5.16 2.98
CA ASN A 33 10.88 4.57 2.49
C ASN A 33 10.64 3.29 1.68
N ILE A 34 9.68 2.45 2.09
CA ILE A 34 9.31 1.24 1.34
C ILE A 34 8.71 1.61 -0.02
N LEU A 35 7.83 2.61 -0.09
CA LEU A 35 7.22 3.05 -1.36
C LEU A 35 8.20 3.74 -2.32
N ARG A 36 9.34 4.24 -1.82
CA ARG A 36 10.42 4.83 -2.63
C ARG A 36 11.43 3.81 -3.11
N ASP A 37 11.46 2.61 -2.51
CA ASP A 37 12.41 1.56 -2.87
C ASP A 37 12.11 1.05 -4.29
N LYS A 38 13.15 0.86 -5.11
CA LYS A 38 13.02 0.34 -6.48
C LYS A 38 12.43 -1.08 -6.54
N ASN A 39 12.52 -1.83 -5.43
CA ASN A 39 11.94 -3.16 -5.30
C ASN A 39 10.53 -3.11 -4.70
N CYS A 40 9.96 -1.93 -4.47
CA CYS A 40 8.56 -1.82 -4.07
C CYS A 40 7.68 -2.43 -5.16
N ASP A 41 6.61 -3.07 -4.73
CA ASP A 41 5.72 -3.84 -5.57
C ASP A 41 4.31 -3.32 -5.48
N LYS A 42 3.55 -3.40 -6.58
CA LYS A 42 2.16 -2.93 -6.60
C LYS A 42 1.31 -3.61 -5.54
N GLY A 43 1.50 -4.90 -5.29
CA GLY A 43 0.81 -5.60 -4.20
C GLY A 43 1.18 -5.06 -2.82
N THR A 44 2.44 -4.63 -2.63
CA THR A 44 2.87 -3.96 -1.40
C THR A 44 2.23 -2.58 -1.24
N ALA A 45 2.24 -1.77 -2.30
CA ALA A 45 1.60 -0.46 -2.29
C ALA A 45 0.08 -0.57 -2.07
N LEU A 46 -0.59 -1.52 -2.74
CA LEU A 46 -2.02 -1.79 -2.57
C LEU A 46 -2.34 -2.23 -1.14
N MET A 47 -1.55 -3.13 -0.57
CA MET A 47 -1.69 -3.50 0.85
C MET A 47 -1.60 -2.27 1.76
N MET A 48 -0.59 -1.43 1.57
CA MET A 48 -0.40 -0.23 2.37
C MET A 48 -1.56 0.77 2.19
N TYR A 49 -2.10 0.88 0.98
CA TYR A 49 -3.30 1.68 0.70
C TYR A 49 -4.50 1.20 1.52
N TRP A 50 -4.80 -0.10 1.52
CA TRP A 50 -5.97 -0.61 2.24
C TRP A 50 -5.79 -0.61 3.76
N LEU A 51 -4.57 -0.82 4.25
CA LEU A 51 -4.25 -0.72 5.68
C LEU A 51 -4.35 0.71 6.22
N SER A 52 -4.17 1.74 5.38
CA SER A 52 -4.31 3.15 5.78
C SER A 52 -5.75 3.66 5.82
N SER A 53 -6.75 2.77 5.65
CA SER A 53 -8.19 3.09 5.73
C SER A 53 -8.65 4.18 4.75
N PRO A 54 -8.43 4.01 3.45
CA PRO A 54 -8.60 5.06 2.46
C PRO A 54 -10.08 5.45 2.29
N GLN A 55 -11.02 4.62 2.73
CA GLN A 55 -12.45 4.93 2.71
C GLN A 55 -12.78 6.16 3.57
N PHE A 56 -12.02 6.36 4.66
CA PHE A 56 -12.19 7.53 5.50
C PHE A 56 -11.60 8.79 4.84
N PHE A 57 -10.48 8.66 4.13
CA PHE A 57 -9.74 9.82 3.60
C PHE A 57 -10.23 10.28 2.23
N THR A 58 -10.80 9.39 1.44
CA THR A 58 -11.34 9.70 0.10
C THR A 58 -12.60 10.56 0.13
N GLN A 59 -13.20 10.81 1.31
CA GLN A 59 -14.33 11.72 1.46
C GLN A 59 -13.94 13.21 1.41
N TYR A 60 -12.68 13.53 1.72
CA TYR A 60 -12.20 14.90 1.76
C TYR A 60 -11.77 15.35 0.36
N ALA A 61 -12.21 16.54 -0.04
CA ALA A 61 -11.84 17.12 -1.33
C ALA A 61 -10.36 17.50 -1.37
N ASP A 62 -9.83 18.02 -0.27
CA ASP A 62 -8.44 18.45 -0.12
C ASP A 62 -8.02 18.47 1.37
N ALA A 63 -6.72 18.62 1.61
CA ALA A 63 -6.11 18.58 2.92
C ALA A 63 -6.65 19.63 3.91
N SER A 64 -7.16 20.78 3.44
CA SER A 64 -7.70 21.83 4.33
C SER A 64 -8.99 21.43 5.04
N LYS A 65 -9.66 20.37 4.57
CA LYS A 65 -10.88 19.82 5.14
C LYS A 65 -10.62 18.63 6.07
N VAL A 66 -9.38 18.17 6.15
CA VAL A 66 -8.99 17.03 6.96
C VAL A 66 -8.75 17.51 8.39
N PRO A 67 -9.32 16.84 9.41
CA PRO A 67 -8.99 17.13 10.80
C PRO A 67 -7.48 17.01 11.02
N GLU A 68 -6.89 17.92 11.81
CA GLU A 68 -5.44 17.99 12.04
C GLU A 68 -4.84 16.64 12.47
N TRP A 69 -5.53 15.92 13.36
CA TRP A 69 -5.09 14.59 13.84
C TRP A 69 -5.04 13.52 12.75
N ALA A 70 -5.65 13.75 11.59
CA ALA A 70 -5.78 12.80 10.49
C ALA A 70 -4.94 13.19 9.26
N ILE A 71 -4.23 14.33 9.30
CA ILE A 71 -3.50 14.87 8.15
C ILE A 71 -2.40 13.92 7.68
N ASP A 72 -1.63 13.33 8.60
CA ASP A 72 -0.53 12.42 8.27
C ASP A 72 -1.02 11.17 7.53
N ASN A 73 -2.17 10.63 7.95
CA ASN A 73 -2.80 9.51 7.28
C ASN A 73 -3.30 9.90 5.88
N TYR A 74 -3.93 11.06 5.75
CA TYR A 74 -4.43 11.57 4.48
C TYR A 74 -3.28 11.73 3.48
N ASP A 75 -2.19 12.38 3.89
CA ASP A 75 -0.99 12.58 3.07
C ASP A 75 -0.37 11.24 2.67
N PHE A 76 -0.33 10.29 3.59
CA PHE A 76 0.17 8.96 3.30
C PHE A 76 -0.70 8.21 2.27
N VAL A 77 -2.04 8.28 2.39
CA VAL A 77 -2.97 7.70 1.41
C VAL A 77 -2.72 8.30 0.02
N LYS A 78 -2.65 9.64 -0.09
CA LYS A 78 -2.39 10.33 -1.36
C LYS A 78 -1.05 9.96 -1.95
N TYR A 79 -0.02 9.87 -1.13
CA TYR A 79 1.29 9.45 -1.59
C TYR A 79 1.30 8.00 -2.10
N VAL A 80 0.56 7.09 -1.46
CA VAL A 80 0.41 5.72 -1.97
C VAL A 80 -0.31 5.71 -3.32
N GLU A 81 -1.38 6.49 -3.49
CA GLU A 81 -2.11 6.64 -4.76
C GLU A 81 -1.16 7.06 -5.88
N GLU A 82 -0.34 8.09 -5.65
CA GLU A 82 0.66 8.58 -6.61
C GLU A 82 1.73 7.52 -6.94
N LYS A 83 2.27 6.85 -5.91
CA LYS A 83 3.33 5.85 -6.11
C LYS A 83 2.83 4.60 -6.83
N PHE A 84 1.61 4.17 -6.55
CA PHE A 84 1.02 3.00 -7.18
C PHE A 84 1.00 3.12 -8.72
N LEU A 85 0.78 4.33 -9.25
CA LEU A 85 0.74 4.58 -10.70
C LEU A 85 2.10 4.40 -11.40
N ILE A 86 3.20 4.55 -10.67
CA ILE A 86 4.56 4.51 -11.25
C ILE A 86 5.32 3.22 -10.92
N ILE A 87 4.94 2.49 -9.88
CA ILE A 87 5.54 1.19 -9.52
C ILE A 87 5.25 0.17 -10.63
N ARG A 88 6.27 -0.60 -11.02
CA ARG A 88 6.19 -1.56 -12.14
C ARG A 88 6.33 -3.02 -11.72
N ASN A 89 6.80 -3.29 -10.50
CA ASN A 89 6.91 -4.67 -10.01
C ASN A 89 5.52 -5.19 -9.62
N GLU A 90 5.20 -6.40 -10.07
CA GLU A 90 3.91 -7.09 -9.87
C GLU A 90 4.12 -8.57 -9.49
N GLU A 91 5.12 -8.83 -8.64
CA GLU A 91 5.40 -10.17 -8.08
C GLU A 91 4.37 -10.56 -7.01
N ILE A 92 3.79 -9.59 -6.30
CA ILE A 92 2.90 -9.83 -5.17
C ILE A 92 1.46 -9.51 -5.56
N ILE A 93 0.59 -10.51 -5.43
CA ILE A 93 -0.85 -10.34 -5.52
C ILE A 93 -1.38 -10.08 -4.10
N TYR A 94 -1.97 -8.90 -3.90
CA TYR A 94 -2.65 -8.56 -2.65
C TYR A 94 -4.15 -8.46 -2.89
N ASP A 95 -4.92 -9.21 -2.10
CA ASP A 95 -6.39 -9.23 -2.14
C ASP A 95 -6.94 -8.54 -0.87
N PRO A 96 -7.53 -7.33 -0.98
CA PRO A 96 -8.10 -6.63 0.16
C PRO A 96 -9.39 -7.26 0.70
N VAL A 97 -10.09 -8.09 -0.09
CA VAL A 97 -11.27 -8.82 0.36
C VAL A 97 -10.85 -9.99 1.23
N ALA A 98 -9.87 -10.79 0.76
CA ALA A 98 -9.30 -11.87 1.55
C ALA A 98 -8.65 -11.37 2.86
N ASP A 99 -8.11 -10.15 2.86
CA ASP A 99 -7.53 -9.50 4.04
C ASP A 99 -8.56 -8.77 4.94
N GLY A 100 -9.86 -8.84 4.59
CA GLY A 100 -10.95 -8.22 5.36
C GLY A 100 -10.96 -6.69 5.37
N ARG A 101 -10.22 -6.05 4.45
CA ARG A 101 -10.14 -4.58 4.32
C ARG A 101 -11.20 -3.98 3.41
N LEU A 102 -11.79 -4.82 2.56
CA LEU A 102 -12.89 -4.44 1.69
C LEU A 102 -13.98 -5.51 1.77
N SER A 103 -15.23 -5.10 1.97
CA SER A 103 -16.35 -6.04 1.88
C SER A 103 -16.59 -6.45 0.43
N ALA A 104 -16.82 -7.73 0.18
CA ALA A 104 -17.09 -8.27 -1.15
C ALA A 104 -18.29 -7.57 -1.83
N GLU A 105 -19.33 -7.24 -1.05
CA GLU A 105 -20.51 -6.50 -1.51
C GLU A 105 -20.17 -5.11 -2.05
N LYS A 106 -19.21 -4.40 -1.44
CA LYS A 106 -18.76 -3.09 -1.93
C LYS A 106 -17.85 -3.19 -3.16
N TYR A 107 -17.18 -4.33 -3.35
CA TYR A 107 -16.31 -4.57 -4.50
C TYR A 107 -17.10 -4.92 -5.77
N ALA A 108 -18.14 -5.77 -5.63
CA ALA A 108 -18.96 -6.22 -6.75
C ALA A 108 -19.75 -5.09 -7.45
N VAL A 109 -20.07 -4.00 -6.72
CA VAL A 109 -20.87 -2.88 -7.26
C VAL A 109 -20.02 -1.87 -8.05
N LYS A 110 -18.68 -1.89 -7.93
CA LYS A 110 -17.78 -0.91 -8.57
C LYS A 110 -17.01 -1.42 -9.79
N SER A 111 -17.24 -2.65 -10.23
CA SER A 111 -16.76 -3.10 -11.55
C SER A 111 -17.90 -3.01 -12.57
N PRO A 112 -18.11 -1.85 -13.25
CA PRO A 112 -18.60 -1.97 -14.61
C PRO A 112 -17.47 -2.62 -15.39
N ILE A 113 -17.73 -3.82 -15.91
CA ILE A 113 -16.94 -4.41 -16.98
C ILE A 113 -17.29 -3.62 -18.25
N PRO A 114 -16.30 -2.99 -18.91
CA PRO A 114 -16.17 -3.09 -20.35
C PRO A 114 -15.08 -4.11 -20.71
#